data_AF-A0A165R9X2-F1
#
_entry.id   AF-A0A165R9X2-F1
#
_cell.length_a   1.000
_cell.length_b   1.000
_cell.length_c   1.000
_cell.angle_alpha   90.00
_cell.angle_beta   90.00
_cell.angle_gamma   90.00
#
_symmetry.space_group_name_H-M   'P 1'
#
loop_
_entity.id
_entity.type
_entity.pdbx_description
1 polymer ?
#
loop_
_entity_poly.entity_id
_entity_poly.type
_entity_poly.pdbx_seq_one_letter_code
_entity_poly.pdbx_strand_id
1 'polypeptide(L)'
;MNDHVAAYDAQSERLAAEYEALDPSGYRATYSTLLPSGPGLLALDVGASFGREAAWLAVIGFEVVAAEPSSWMRAAGMVDAEMRNKVFFQKLGI
;
A
#
# COMPACT_ATOMS: atom_id res chain seq x y z
N MET A 1 28.98 3.09 2.66
CA MET A 1 27.60 2.99 2.15
C MET A 1 26.70 3.00 3.37
N ASN A 2 25.75 3.93 3.51
CA ASN A 2 24.78 3.85 4.61
C ASN A 2 23.76 2.77 4.26
N ASP A 3 23.46 1.91 5.21
CA ASP A 3 22.39 0.93 5.07
C ASP A 3 21.05 1.64 5.30
N HIS A 4 20.45 2.08 4.19
CA HIS A 4 19.18 2.78 4.20
C HIS A 4 18.03 1.87 4.63
N VAL A 5 18.10 0.56 4.36
CA VAL A 5 17.04 -0.39 4.74
C VAL A 5 17.05 -0.59 6.25
N ALA A 6 18.22 -0.76 6.85
CA ALA A 6 18.33 -0.88 8.31
C ALA A 6 17.82 0.37 9.05
N ALA A 7 18.01 1.56 8.48
CA ALA A 7 17.46 2.80 9.04
C ALA A 7 15.92 2.85 8.97
N TYR A 8 15.33 2.36 7.89
CA TYR A 8 13.88 2.21 7.75
C TYR A 8 13.33 1.16 8.72
N ASP A 9 14.00 0.02 8.88
CA ASP A 9 13.60 -1.03 9.83
C ASP A 9 13.55 -0.49 11.26
N ALA A 10 14.62 0.21 11.68
CA ALA A 10 14.75 0.74 13.04
C ALA A 10 13.68 1.78 13.41
N GLN A 11 13.08 2.44 12.43
CA GLN A 11 12.08 3.50 12.64
C GLN A 11 10.73 3.15 12.00
N SER A 12 10.55 1.89 11.62
CA SER A 12 9.50 1.45 10.70
C SER A 12 8.11 1.81 11.18
N GLU A 13 7.79 1.49 12.43
CA GLU A 13 6.50 1.78 13.05
C GLU A 13 6.19 3.29 13.06
N ARG A 14 7.15 4.13 13.47
CA ARG A 14 6.97 5.59 13.51
C ARG A 14 6.80 6.18 12.11
N LEU A 15 7.73 5.88 11.20
CA LEU A 15 7.72 6.44 9.85
C LEU A 15 6.47 6.03 9.09
N ALA A 16 6.04 4.79 9.25
CA ALA A 16 4.86 4.30 8.58
C ALA A 16 3.57 4.87 9.20
N ALA A 17 3.47 4.99 10.53
CA ALA A 17 2.34 5.69 11.16
C ALA A 17 2.24 7.16 10.73
N GLU A 18 3.35 7.89 10.67
CA GLU A 18 3.41 9.28 10.18
C GLU A 18 2.98 9.37 8.71
N TYR A 19 3.47 8.46 7.87
CA TYR A 19 3.13 8.42 6.46
C TYR A 19 1.65 8.06 6.24
N GLU A 20 1.13 7.09 7.01
CA GLU A 20 -0.27 6.64 6.93
C GLU A 20 -1.28 7.68 7.40
N ALA A 21 -0.90 8.53 8.35
CA ALA A 21 -1.74 9.62 8.85
C ALA A 21 -2.00 10.73 7.82
N LEU A 22 -1.18 10.82 6.75
CA LEU A 22 -1.39 11.80 5.69
C LEU A 22 -2.62 11.43 4.86
N ASP A 23 -3.51 12.41 4.63
CA ASP A 23 -4.64 12.24 3.71
C ASP A 23 -4.14 12.02 2.27
N PRO A 24 -4.41 10.85 1.68
CA PRO A 24 -3.90 10.56 0.35
C PRO A 24 -4.80 11.10 -0.78
N SER A 25 -5.98 11.67 -0.46
CA SER A 25 -6.99 12.05 -1.44
C SER A 25 -6.47 13.03 -2.49
N GLY A 26 -5.71 14.04 -2.06
CA GLY A 26 -5.20 15.10 -2.92
C GLY A 26 -4.25 14.57 -4.01
N TYR A 27 -3.22 13.82 -3.61
CA TYR A 27 -2.25 13.31 -4.59
C TYR A 27 -2.86 12.19 -5.44
N ARG A 28 -3.73 11.33 -4.88
CA ARG A 28 -4.41 10.29 -5.65
C ARG A 28 -5.29 10.90 -6.73
N ALA A 29 -6.03 11.97 -6.43
CA ALA A 29 -6.82 12.68 -7.42
C ALA A 29 -5.96 13.23 -8.57
N THR A 30 -4.80 13.82 -8.24
CA THR A 30 -3.86 14.32 -9.26
C THR A 30 -3.35 13.19 -10.16
N TYR A 31 -2.89 12.07 -9.58
CA TYR A 31 -2.27 10.99 -10.35
C TYR A 31 -3.24 10.03 -11.02
N SER A 32 -4.50 9.95 -10.56
CA SER A 32 -5.50 9.06 -11.16
C SER A 32 -5.73 9.37 -12.64
N THR A 33 -5.52 10.62 -13.06
CA THR A 33 -5.63 11.04 -14.46
C THR A 33 -4.52 10.49 -15.36
N LEU A 34 -3.43 9.99 -14.78
CA LEU A 34 -2.29 9.40 -15.48
C LEU A 34 -2.36 7.87 -15.57
N LEU A 35 -3.29 7.25 -14.84
CA LEU A 35 -3.41 5.80 -14.79
C LEU A 35 -4.06 5.26 -16.06
N PRO A 36 -3.60 4.10 -16.56
CA PRO A 36 -4.27 3.41 -17.67
C PRO A 36 -5.67 2.97 -17.28
N SER A 37 -6.54 2.80 -18.28
CA SER A 37 -7.90 2.27 -18.13
C SER A 37 -8.11 1.07 -19.07
N GLY A 38 -9.03 0.19 -18.71
CA GLY A 38 -9.34 -1.03 -19.46
C GLY A 38 -9.07 -2.31 -18.67
N PRO A 39 -9.23 -3.49 -19.28
CA PRO A 39 -9.00 -4.77 -18.62
C PRO A 39 -7.49 -5.07 -18.47
N GLY A 40 -7.13 -5.90 -17.48
CA GLY A 40 -5.77 -6.41 -17.32
C GLY A 40 -4.77 -5.40 -16.76
N LEU A 41 -5.22 -4.50 -15.89
CA LEU A 41 -4.37 -3.49 -15.26
C LEU A 41 -3.45 -4.15 -14.22
N LEU A 42 -2.14 -3.96 -14.37
CA LEU A 42 -1.12 -4.49 -13.45
C LEU A 42 -0.33 -3.33 -12.81
N ALA A 43 -0.03 -3.45 -11.52
CA ALA A 43 0.81 -2.49 -10.82
C ALA A 43 1.87 -3.18 -9.94
N LEU A 44 3.03 -2.52 -9.84
CA LEU A 44 4.07 -2.84 -8.86
C LEU A 44 4.20 -1.65 -7.90
N ASP A 45 3.89 -1.87 -6.63
CA ASP A 45 4.09 -0.89 -5.54
C ASP A 45 5.47 -1.12 -4.91
N VAL A 46 6.41 -0.20 -5.12
CA VAL A 46 7.83 -0.32 -4.71
C VAL A 46 8.07 0.49 -3.44
N GLY A 47 8.60 -0.16 -2.40
CA GLY A 47 8.66 0.43 -1.06
C GLY A 47 7.27 0.51 -0.43
N ALA A 48 6.51 -0.58 -0.57
CA ALA A 48 5.08 -0.60 -0.28
C ALA A 48 4.73 -0.31 1.19
N SER A 49 5.69 -0.35 2.11
CA SER A 49 5.45 -0.16 3.55
C SER A 49 4.32 -1.11 4.01
N PHE A 50 3.28 -0.60 4.68
CA PHE A 50 2.09 -1.39 5.06
C PHE A 50 1.07 -1.62 3.93
N GLY A 51 1.35 -1.20 2.70
CA GLY A 51 0.53 -1.54 1.52
C GLY A 51 -0.68 -0.65 1.28
N ARG A 52 -0.69 0.58 1.82
CA ARG A 52 -1.80 1.54 1.62
C ARG A 52 -2.08 1.83 0.14
N GLU A 53 -1.02 1.96 -0.65
CA GLU A 53 -1.09 2.31 -2.07
C GLU A 53 -1.46 1.09 -2.90
N ALA A 54 -0.85 -0.07 -2.62
CA ALA A 54 -1.28 -1.34 -3.19
C ALA A 54 -2.78 -1.62 -2.98
N ALA A 55 -3.30 -1.38 -1.77
CA ALA A 55 -4.73 -1.56 -1.48
C ALA A 55 -5.61 -0.60 -2.29
N TRP A 56 -5.20 0.66 -2.45
CA TRP A 56 -5.95 1.62 -3.27
C TRP A 56 -5.95 1.24 -4.75
N LEU A 57 -4.80 0.85 -5.30
CA LEU A 57 -4.67 0.38 -6.69
C LEU A 57 -5.55 -0.85 -6.94
N ALA A 58 -5.61 -1.78 -5.99
CA ALA A 58 -6.51 -2.94 -6.07
C ALA A 58 -7.98 -2.53 -6.10
N VAL A 59 -8.40 -1.57 -5.26
CA VAL A 59 -9.78 -1.06 -5.23
C VAL A 59 -10.19 -0.43 -6.57
N ILE A 60 -9.26 0.23 -7.28
CA ILE A 60 -9.56 0.85 -8.59
C ILE A 60 -9.33 -0.10 -9.78
N GLY A 61 -9.09 -1.39 -9.54
CA GLY A 61 -9.13 -2.45 -10.55
C GLY A 61 -7.78 -3.00 -11.02
N PHE A 62 -6.67 -2.65 -10.37
CA PHE A 62 -5.37 -3.24 -10.66
C PHE A 62 -5.18 -4.57 -9.95
N GLU A 63 -4.53 -5.53 -10.61
CA GLU A 63 -3.81 -6.59 -9.92
C GLU A 63 -2.46 -6.01 -9.46
N VAL A 64 -2.14 -6.14 -8.18
CA VAL A 64 -1.01 -5.43 -7.57
C VAL A 64 -0.03 -6.38 -6.92
N VAL A 65 1.25 -6.17 -7.23
CA VAL A 65 2.38 -6.76 -6.49
C VAL A 65 2.98 -5.67 -5.61
N ALA A 66 3.07 -5.92 -4.31
CA ALA A 66 3.71 -5.02 -3.35
C ALA A 66 5.11 -5.53 -2.99
N ALA A 67 6.14 -4.71 -3.21
CA ALA A 67 7.53 -5.02 -2.91
C ALA A 67 8.07 -4.08 -1.83
N GLU A 68 8.30 -4.61 -0.64
CA GLU A 68 8.84 -3.87 0.50
C GLU A 68 10.11 -4.57 1.03
N PRO A 69 11.28 -3.92 1.10
CA PRO A 69 12.51 -4.56 1.59
C PRO A 69 12.47 -4.91 3.09
N SER A 70 11.81 -4.09 3.93
CA SER A 70 11.66 -4.34 5.36
C SER A 70 10.82 -5.60 5.61
N SER A 71 11.42 -6.62 6.23
CA SER A 71 10.69 -7.85 6.55
C SER A 71 9.54 -7.61 7.54
N TRP A 72 9.71 -6.66 8.45
CA TRP A 72 8.69 -6.32 9.43
C TRP A 72 7.53 -5.57 8.80
N MET A 73 7.80 -4.52 8.00
CA MET A 73 6.74 -3.77 7.32
C MET A 73 5.96 -4.67 6.35
N ARG A 74 6.65 -5.57 5.61
CA ARG A 74 5.99 -6.58 4.77
C ARG A 74 4.99 -7.41 5.56
N ALA A 75 5.41 -7.97 6.69
CA ALA A 75 4.54 -8.83 7.49
C ALA A 75 3.33 -8.07 8.03
N ALA A 76 3.54 -6.85 8.52
CA ALA A 76 2.46 -6.00 9.02
C ALA A 76 1.48 -5.59 7.91
N GLY A 77 1.98 -5.23 6.71
CA GLY A 77 1.15 -4.90 5.56
C GLY A 77 0.29 -6.08 5.06
N MET A 78 0.80 -7.32 5.16
CA MET A 78 0.00 -8.51 4.84
C MET A 78 -1.17 -8.70 5.82
N VAL A 79 -0.95 -8.45 7.12
CA VAL A 79 -2.02 -8.52 8.13
C VAL A 79 -3.06 -7.43 7.88
N ASP A 80 -2.61 -6.19 7.59
CA ASP A 80 -3.52 -5.08 7.30
C ASP A 80 -4.33 -5.32 6.01
N ALA A 81 -3.71 -5.84 4.96
CA ALA A 81 -4.40 -6.21 3.72
C ALA A 81 -5.49 -7.27 3.97
N GLU A 82 -5.22 -8.28 4.81
CA GLU A 82 -6.20 -9.29 5.20
C GLU A 82 -7.37 -8.67 5.98
N MET A 83 -7.08 -7.76 6.92
CA MET A 83 -8.10 -7.05 7.70
C MET A 83 -8.95 -6.13 6.83
N ARG A 84 -8.34 -5.37 5.91
CA ARG A 84 -9.06 -4.51 4.95
C ARG A 84 -9.97 -5.32 4.03
N ASN A 85 -9.51 -6.48 3.56
CA ASN A 85 -10.35 -7.40 2.80
C ASN A 85 -11.56 -7.86 3.61
N LYS A 86 -11.37 -8.31 4.87
CA LYS A 86 -12.48 -8.72 5.74
C LYS A 86 -13.50 -7.61 5.98
N VAL A 87 -13.04 -6.38 6.26
CA VAL A 87 -13.93 -5.22 6.45
C VAL A 87 -14.65 -4.87 5.15
N PHE A 88 -13.98 -4.99 4.00
CA PHE A 88 -14.59 -4.74 2.70
C PHE A 88 -15.70 -5.77 2.38
N PHE A 89 -15.45 -7.07 2.60
CA PHE A 89 -16.47 -8.12 2.44
C PHE A 89 -17.66 -7.92 3.38
N GLN A 90 -17.42 -7.57 4.65
CA GLN A 90 -18.50 -7.25 5.59
C GLN A 90 -19.36 -6.06 5.15
N LYS A 91 -18.76 -5.00 4.59
CA LYS A 91 -19.50 -3.84 4.06
C LYS A 91 -20.32 -4.17 2.81
N LEU A 92 -19.92 -5.17 2.04
CA LEU A 92 -20.66 -5.66 0.87
C LEU A 92 -21.77 -6.66 1.23
N GLY A 93 -21.87 -7.09 2.50
CA GLY A 93 -22.93 -7.99 2.96
C GLY A 93 -22.84 -9.42 2.41
N ILE A 94 -21.65 -9.84 1.99
CA ILE A 94 -21.30 -11.21 1.56
C ILE A 94 -20.49 -11.93 2.63
#